data_AF-A0A963X0Q1-F1
#
_entry.id   AF-A0A963X0Q1-F1
#
_cell.length_a   1.000
_cell.length_b   1.000
_cell.length_c   1.000
_cell.angle_alpha   90.00
_cell.angle_beta   90.00
_cell.angle_gamma   90.00
#
_symmetry.space_group_name_H-M   'P 1'
#
loop_
_entity.id
_entity.type
_entity.pdbx_description
1 polymer ?
#
loop_
_entity_poly.entity_id
_entity_poly.type
_entity_poly.pdbx_seq_one_letter_code
_entity_poly.pdbx_strand_id
1 'polypeptide(L)' 'WEKDVGSIAPGRYADMIAVDGDPLADISILVGPKTVMKGGEIIN' A
#
# COMPACT_ATOMS: atom_id res chain seq x y z
N TRP A 1 -7.71 -6.69 -14.28
CA TRP A 1 -8.00 -6.00 -13.01
C TRP A 1 -7.49 -6.82 -11.83
N GLU A 2 -8.15 -7.90 -11.40
CA GLU A 2 -7.72 -8.67 -10.20
C GLU A 2 -6.32 -9.28 -10.32
N LYS A 3 -5.89 -9.59 -11.55
CA LYS A 3 -4.54 -10.09 -11.83
C LYS A 3 -3.45 -9.03 -11.63
N ASP A 4 -3.82 -7.76 -11.62
CA ASP A 4 -2.89 -6.63 -11.68
C ASP A 4 -2.68 -5.97 -10.29
N VAL A 5 -3.62 -6.10 -9.35
CA VAL A 5 -3.61 -5.41 -8.03
C VAL A 5 -4.01 -6.33 -6.86
N GLY A 6 -3.98 -5.83 -5.62
CA GLY A 6 -4.61 -6.47 -4.45
C GLY A 6 -3.74 -7.48 -3.70
N SER A 7 -2.51 -7.73 -4.17
CA SER A 7 -1.50 -8.49 -3.42
C SER A 7 -0.10 -8.07 -3.84
N ILE A 8 0.85 -8.24 -2.93
CA ILE A 8 2.27 -8.01 -3.22
C ILE A 8 2.82 -9.28 -3.86
N ALA A 9 2.98 -9.26 -5.19
CA ALA A 9 3.52 -10.38 -5.95
C ALA A 9 4.18 -9.88 -7.26
N PRO A 10 5.19 -10.58 -7.79
CA PRO A 10 5.79 -10.26 -9.09
C PRO A 10 4.76 -10.21 -10.22
N GLY A 11 4.94 -9.27 -11.15
CA GLY A 11 4.05 -9.08 -12.30
C GLY A 11 2.78 -8.28 -12.03
N ARG A 12 2.59 -7.77 -10.80
CA ARG A 12 1.52 -6.85 -10.41
C ARG A 12 2.00 -5.40 -10.38
N TYR A 13 1.07 -4.46 -10.35
CA TYR A 13 1.42 -3.06 -10.13
C TYR A 13 2.04 -2.89 -8.74
N ALA A 14 3.11 -2.10 -8.68
CA ALA A 14 3.79 -1.75 -7.45
C ALA A 14 3.01 -0.63 -6.72
N ASP A 15 1.79 -0.96 -6.30
CA ASP A 15 0.88 -0.09 -5.56
C ASP A 15 0.88 -0.52 -4.09
N MET A 16 1.31 0.35 -3.20
CA MET A 16 1.33 0.08 -1.77
C MET A 16 1.35 1.36 -0.93
N ILE A 17 0.97 1.23 0.34
CA ILE A 17 1.10 2.30 1.33
C ILE A 17 2.04 1.83 2.44
N ALA A 18 2.78 2.78 3.02
CA ALA A 18 3.52 2.57 4.25
C ALA A 18 2.81 3.31 5.40
N VAL A 19 2.66 2.62 6.53
CA VAL A 19 2.03 3.13 7.74
C VAL A 19 2.98 3.01 8.92
N ASP A 20 2.74 3.81 9.96
CA ASP A 20 3.54 3.81 11.19
C ASP A 20 2.77 3.03 12.28
N GLY A 21 3.15 1.77 12.49
CA GLY A 21 2.53 0.85 13.46
C GLY A 21 1.90 -0.39 12.83
N ASP A 22 1.18 -1.17 13.65
CA ASP A 22 0.56 -2.44 13.26
C ASP A 22 -0.95 -2.26 12.99
N PRO A 23 -1.40 -2.31 11.72
CA PRO A 23 -2.82 -2.18 11.38
C PRO A 23 -3.68 -3.38 11.81
N LEU A 24 -3.07 -4.52 12.18
CA LEU A 24 -3.80 -5.64 12.78
C LEU A 24 -4.15 -5.37 14.25
N ALA A 25 -3.35 -4.55 14.93
CA ALA A 25 -3.58 -4.14 16.31
C ALA A 25 -4.49 -2.89 16.40
N ASP A 26 -4.36 -1.95 15.46
CA ASP A 26 -5.19 -0.75 15.37
C ASP A 26 -5.45 -0.35 13.91
N ILE A 27 -6.68 -0.57 13.44
CA ILE A 27 -7.08 -0.30 12.06
C ILE A 27 -7.06 1.20 11.71
N SER A 28 -7.11 2.10 12.70
CA SER A 28 -7.12 3.54 12.46
C SER A 28 -5.84 4.05 11.80
N ILE A 29 -4.74 3.30 11.94
CA ILE A 29 -3.43 3.54 11.33
C ILE A 29 -3.49 3.55 9.78
N LEU A 30 -4.50 2.91 9.17
CA LEU A 30 -4.70 2.95 7.73
C LEU A 30 -5.22 4.31 7.22
N VAL A 31 -5.69 5.19 8.11
CA VAL A 31 -6.15 6.54 7.75
C VAL A 31 -4.95 7.48 7.62
N GLY A 32 -4.81 8.12 6.46
CA GLY A 32 -3.72 9.09 6.21
C GLY A 32 -2.35 8.43 6.25
N PRO A 33 -2.06 7.45 5.38
CA PRO A 33 -0.79 6.75 5.39
C PRO A 33 0.38 7.71 5.14
N LYS A 34 1.50 7.41 5.81
CA LYS A 34 2.71 8.24 5.78
C LYS A 34 3.32 8.35 4.38
N THR A 35 3.18 7.33 3.57
CA THR A 35 3.72 7.30 2.21
C THR A 35 2.84 6.45 1.31
N VAL A 36 2.65 6.91 0.08
CA VAL A 36 1.93 6.20 -0.97
C VAL A 36 2.89 5.93 -2.12
N MET A 37 2.98 4.67 -2.53
CA MET A 37 3.61 4.25 -3.77
C MET A 37 2.52 3.84 -4.76
N LYS A 38 2.59 4.35 -5.98
CA LYS A 38 1.68 4.01 -7.08
C LYS A 38 2.47 3.78 -8.35
N GLY A 39 2.29 2.63 -8.98
CA GLY A 39 3.01 2.25 -10.20
C GLY A 39 4.52 2.19 -10.03
N GLY A 40 5.02 2.06 -8.80
CA GLY A 40 6.45 2.11 -8.48
C GLY A 40 7.01 3.51 -8.19
N GLU A 41 6.18 4.55 -8.21
CA GLU A 41 6.58 5.93 -7.90
C GLU A 41 6.05 6.35 -6.52
N ILE A 42 6.85 7.07 -5.76
CA ILE A 42 6.43 7.68 -4.49
C ILE A 42 5.66 8.97 -4.79
N ILE A 43 4.44 9.07 -4.29
CA ILE A 43 3.56 10.23 -4.45
C ILE A 43 3.56 11.05 -3.15
N ASN A 44 3.75 12.36 -3.27
CA ASN A 44 3.70 13.33 -2.17
C ASN A 44 2.30 13.97 -2.03
#